data_AF-A0A7I7XY32-F1
#
_entry.id   AF-A0A7I7XY32-F1
#
_cell.length_a   1.000
_cell.length_b   1.000
_cell.length_c   1.000
_cell.angle_alpha   90.00
_cell.angle_beta   90.00
_cell.angle_gamma   90.00
#
_symmetry.space_group_name_H-M   'P 1'
#
loop_
_entity.id
_entity.type
_entity.pdbx_description
1 polymer ?
#
loop_
_entity_poly.entity_id
_entity_poly.type
_entity_poly.pdbx_seq_one_letter_code
_entity_poly.pdbx_strand_id
1 'polypeptide(L)'
;MVRVPSDATVAAAAAALINAEVGAVIVGAQARPTALISERDVARVVAAGQDPTAVRAADVASTNLVWCAADATVDEVAQRMTDKHIRHLLVEDGETLVGIVSARDLLGVYASDAEPA
;
A
#
# COMPACT_ATOMS: atom_id res chain seq x y z
N MET A 1 -3.61 9.04 4.48
CA MET A 1 -3.86 7.62 4.10
C MET A 1 -5.20 7.52 3.41
N VAL A 2 -5.32 6.72 2.36
CA VAL A 2 -6.56 6.56 1.58
C VAL A 2 -7.21 5.22 1.90
N ARG A 3 -8.53 5.25 2.05
CA ARG A 3 -9.36 4.07 2.36
C ARG A 3 -10.45 3.93 1.32
N VAL A 4 -10.77 2.69 0.99
CA VAL A 4 -11.96 2.33 0.21
C VAL A 4 -12.84 1.37 1.02
N PRO A 5 -14.18 1.40 0.84
CA PRO A 5 -15.08 0.42 1.45
C PRO A 5 -14.69 -1.03 1.11
N SER A 6 -15.03 -1.99 1.97
CA SER A 6 -14.75 -3.41 1.74
C SER A 6 -15.49 -4.01 0.54
N ASP A 7 -16.66 -3.47 0.24
CA ASP A 7 -17.50 -3.83 -0.90
C ASP A 7 -17.18 -3.03 -2.17
N ALA A 8 -16.22 -2.09 -2.11
CA ALA A 8 -15.74 -1.38 -3.28
C ALA A 8 -15.18 -2.36 -4.30
N THR A 9 -15.35 -2.05 -5.58
CA THR A 9 -14.81 -2.87 -6.68
C THR A 9 -13.30 -2.63 -6.82
N VAL A 10 -12.61 -3.55 -7.47
CA VAL A 10 -11.19 -3.38 -7.83
C VAL A 10 -11.01 -2.15 -8.70
N ALA A 11 -11.96 -1.85 -9.59
CA ALA A 11 -11.96 -0.62 -10.39
C ALA A 11 -12.06 0.66 -9.53
N ALA A 12 -12.92 0.66 -8.50
CA ALA A 12 -13.01 1.78 -7.57
C ALA A 12 -11.73 1.96 -6.74
N ALA A 13 -11.11 0.84 -6.31
CA ALA A 13 -9.81 0.88 -5.65
C ALA A 13 -8.71 1.42 -6.58
N ALA A 14 -8.69 1.01 -7.85
CA ALA A 14 -7.77 1.55 -8.86
C ALA A 14 -7.96 3.06 -9.07
N ALA A 15 -9.20 3.53 -9.14
CA ALA A 15 -9.47 4.97 -9.22
C ALA A 15 -8.96 5.72 -7.96
N ALA A 16 -9.11 5.14 -6.78
CA ALA A 16 -8.59 5.72 -5.54
C ALA A 16 -7.05 5.79 -5.51
N LEU A 17 -6.36 4.76 -6.02
CA LEU A 17 -4.90 4.76 -6.17
C LEU A 17 -4.43 5.93 -7.05
N ILE A 18 -5.07 6.10 -8.22
CA ILE A 18 -4.71 7.15 -9.18
C ILE A 18 -5.05 8.54 -8.65
N ASN A 19 -6.26 8.75 -8.15
CA ASN A 19 -6.71 10.08 -7.69
C ASN A 19 -5.91 10.61 -6.50
N ALA A 20 -5.34 9.72 -5.70
CA ALA A 20 -4.50 10.08 -4.56
C ALA A 20 -3.00 9.98 -4.84
N GLU A 21 -2.61 9.58 -6.05
CA GLU A 21 -1.21 9.40 -6.46
C GLU A 21 -0.42 8.44 -5.53
N VAL A 22 -1.06 7.35 -5.09
CA VAL A 22 -0.48 6.35 -4.19
C VAL A 22 -0.49 4.94 -4.80
N GLY A 23 0.50 4.12 -4.43
CA GLY A 23 0.62 2.75 -4.92
C GLY A 23 -0.13 1.69 -4.09
N ALA A 24 -0.75 2.08 -2.97
CA ALA A 24 -1.59 1.21 -2.14
C ALA A 24 -2.67 2.00 -1.39
N VAL A 25 -3.83 1.38 -1.17
CA VAL A 25 -4.92 1.90 -0.34
C VAL A 25 -5.42 0.83 0.63
N ILE A 26 -5.93 1.29 1.77
CA ILE A 26 -6.50 0.40 2.79
C ILE A 26 -7.92 0.03 2.40
N VAL A 27 -8.29 -1.24 2.60
CA VAL A 27 -9.65 -1.73 2.36
C VAL A 27 -10.36 -1.87 3.71
N GLY A 28 -11.49 -1.19 3.86
CA GLY A 28 -12.29 -1.18 5.09
C GLY A 28 -12.17 0.10 5.94
N ALA A 29 -13.07 0.21 6.92
CA ALA A 29 -13.26 1.41 7.74
C ALA A 29 -12.65 1.30 9.16
N GLN A 30 -12.12 0.14 9.52
CA GLN A 30 -11.56 -0.10 10.86
C GLN A 30 -10.32 0.76 11.09
N ALA A 31 -10.18 1.32 12.31
CA ALA A 31 -9.02 2.11 12.69
C ALA A 31 -7.71 1.36 12.42
N ARG A 32 -7.62 0.12 12.92
CA ARG A 32 -6.55 -0.82 12.57
C ARG A 32 -6.89 -1.53 11.25
N PRO A 33 -6.11 -1.34 10.17
CA PRO A 33 -6.33 -2.02 8.90
C PRO A 33 -6.22 -3.53 9.03
N THR A 34 -7.05 -4.23 8.27
CA THR A 34 -7.01 -5.69 8.12
C THR A 34 -6.75 -6.12 6.67
N ALA A 35 -6.83 -5.18 5.72
CA ALA A 35 -6.58 -5.43 4.32
C ALA A 35 -5.98 -4.21 3.61
N LEU A 36 -5.08 -4.47 2.65
CA LEU A 36 -4.44 -3.48 1.80
C LEU A 36 -4.48 -3.97 0.34
N ILE A 37 -4.85 -3.09 -0.57
CA ILE A 37 -4.81 -3.37 -2.02
C ILE A 37 -3.81 -2.43 -2.68
N SER A 38 -3.00 -2.99 -3.57
CA SER A 38 -1.97 -2.29 -4.33
C SER A 38 -2.22 -2.37 -5.84
N GLU A 39 -1.47 -1.59 -6.62
CA GLU A 39 -1.48 -1.66 -8.09
C GLU A 39 -1.25 -3.08 -8.61
N ARG A 40 -0.41 -3.87 -7.92
CA ARG A 40 -0.08 -5.23 -8.32
C ARG A 40 -1.29 -6.17 -8.18
N ASP A 41 -2.17 -5.90 -7.22
CA ASP A 41 -3.38 -6.69 -7.03
C ASP A 41 -4.41 -6.37 -8.12
N VAL A 42 -4.52 -5.09 -8.53
CA VAL A 42 -5.28 -4.68 -9.72
C VAL A 42 -4.75 -5.39 -10.97
N ALA A 43 -3.43 -5.40 -11.17
CA ALA A 43 -2.81 -6.08 -12.31
C ALA A 43 -3.08 -7.59 -12.31
N ARG A 44 -3.10 -8.24 -11.13
CA ARG A 44 -3.44 -9.67 -11.01
C ARG A 44 -4.87 -9.98 -11.45
N VAL A 45 -5.84 -9.14 -11.08
CA VAL A 45 -7.25 -9.30 -11.47
C VAL A 45 -7.40 -9.22 -12.99
N VAL A 46 -6.76 -8.22 -13.61
CA VAL A 46 -6.75 -8.07 -15.08
C VAL A 46 -6.05 -9.24 -15.75
N ALA A 47 -4.89 -9.66 -15.25
CA ALA A 47 -4.13 -10.79 -15.80
C ALA A 47 -4.89 -12.13 -15.71
N ALA A 48 -5.77 -12.28 -14.70
CA ALA A 48 -6.65 -13.43 -14.56
C ALA A 48 -7.89 -13.39 -15.48
N GLY A 49 -8.06 -12.33 -16.28
CA GLY A 49 -9.23 -12.15 -17.15
C GLY A 49 -10.53 -11.84 -16.40
N GLN A 50 -10.44 -11.43 -15.13
CA GLN A 50 -11.58 -11.07 -14.32
C GLN A 50 -11.99 -9.61 -14.58
N ASP A 51 -13.29 -9.31 -14.48
CA ASP A 51 -13.81 -7.95 -14.62
C ASP A 51 -13.55 -7.13 -13.34
N PRO A 52 -12.69 -6.10 -13.38
CA PRO A 52 -12.39 -5.28 -12.19
C PRO A 52 -13.59 -4.49 -11.67
N THR A 53 -14.64 -4.31 -12.49
CA THR A 53 -15.89 -3.65 -12.07
C THR A 53 -16.83 -4.57 -11.30
N ALA A 54 -16.61 -5.89 -11.35
CA ALA A 54 -17.40 -6.89 -10.64
C ALA A 54 -16.67 -7.51 -9.43
N VAL A 55 -15.34 -7.62 -9.49
CA VAL A 55 -14.52 -8.16 -8.39
C VAL A 55 -14.45 -7.14 -7.24
N ARG A 56 -14.69 -7.58 -6.00
CA ARG A 56 -14.54 -6.72 -4.81
C ARG A 56 -13.09 -6.61 -4.41
N ALA A 57 -12.69 -5.42 -3.96
CA ALA A 57 -11.35 -5.16 -3.47
C ALA A 57 -10.98 -6.07 -2.28
N ALA A 58 -11.93 -6.33 -1.37
CA ALA A 58 -11.69 -7.21 -0.21
C ALA A 58 -11.38 -8.67 -0.59
N ASP A 59 -11.81 -9.14 -1.76
CA ASP A 59 -11.58 -10.53 -2.20
C ASP A 59 -10.14 -10.76 -2.69
N VAL A 60 -9.43 -9.67 -3.05
CA VAL A 60 -8.09 -9.73 -3.66
C VAL A 60 -7.03 -8.96 -2.87
N ALA A 61 -7.45 -8.13 -1.90
CA ALA A 61 -6.55 -7.40 -1.03
C ALA A 61 -5.69 -8.34 -0.19
N SER A 62 -4.44 -7.94 0.07
CA SER A 62 -3.56 -8.64 1.00
C SER A 62 -4.07 -8.44 2.43
N THR A 63 -4.23 -9.53 3.17
CA THR A 63 -4.54 -9.53 4.61
C THR A 63 -3.31 -9.76 5.48
N ASN A 64 -2.20 -10.23 4.89
CA ASN A 64 -0.91 -10.32 5.56
C ASN A 64 -0.21 -8.96 5.49
N LEU A 65 -0.61 -8.07 6.38
CA LEU A 65 -0.12 -6.70 6.43
C LEU A 65 1.25 -6.64 7.12
N VAL A 66 2.18 -5.91 6.52
CA VAL A 66 3.51 -5.69 7.07
C VAL A 66 3.60 -4.28 7.63
N TRP A 67 4.09 -4.19 8.84
CA TRP A 67 4.17 -2.97 9.64
C TRP A 67 5.62 -2.59 9.91
N CYS A 68 5.88 -1.32 10.18
CA CYS A 68 7.10 -0.81 10.81
C CYS A 68 6.75 0.23 11.87
N ALA A 69 7.61 0.38 12.87
CA ALA A 69 7.47 1.43 13.86
C ALA A 69 7.76 2.81 13.25
N ALA A 70 7.18 3.86 13.82
CA ALA A 70 7.37 5.24 13.36
C ALA A 70 8.82 5.75 13.50
N ASP A 71 9.62 5.11 14.36
CA ASP A 71 11.04 5.39 14.56
C ASP A 71 11.97 4.43 13.78
N ALA A 72 11.42 3.53 12.97
CA ALA A 72 12.22 2.63 12.14
C ALA A 72 13.04 3.43 11.11
N THR A 73 14.29 3.01 10.93
CA THR A 73 15.21 3.62 9.97
C THR A 73 14.81 3.30 8.52
N VAL A 74 15.26 4.13 7.58
CA VAL A 74 15.07 3.91 6.13
C VAL A 74 15.62 2.55 5.70
N ASP A 75 16.77 2.14 6.23
CA ASP A 75 17.40 0.85 5.93
C ASP A 75 16.56 -0.33 6.43
N GLU A 76 16.01 -0.26 7.64
CA GLU A 76 15.13 -1.30 8.16
C GLU A 76 13.84 -1.44 7.34
N VAL A 77 13.27 -0.31 6.93
CA VAL A 77 12.09 -0.29 6.04
C VAL A 77 12.44 -0.91 4.67
N ALA A 78 13.58 -0.52 4.07
CA ALA A 78 14.06 -1.04 2.80
C ALA A 78 14.32 -2.56 2.85
N GLN A 79 14.95 -3.04 3.93
CA GLN A 79 15.23 -4.45 4.15
C GLN A 79 13.92 -5.24 4.26
N ARG A 80 12.95 -4.76 5.04
CA ARG A 80 11.63 -5.41 5.16
C ARG A 80 10.88 -5.46 3.83
N MET A 81 10.92 -4.38 3.04
CA MET A 81 10.34 -4.35 1.69
C MET A 81 10.95 -5.43 0.80
N THR A 82 12.28 -5.54 0.82
CA THR A 82 13.04 -6.50 0.02
C THR A 82 12.74 -7.95 0.44
N ASP A 83 12.85 -8.26 1.73
CA ASP A 83 12.62 -9.61 2.26
C ASP A 83 11.21 -10.12 1.96
N LYS A 84 10.22 -9.24 2.12
CA LYS A 84 8.80 -9.59 1.91
C LYS A 84 8.35 -9.42 0.47
N HIS A 85 9.20 -8.92 -0.43
CA HIS A 85 8.88 -8.65 -1.84
C HIS A 85 7.64 -7.73 -1.97
N ILE A 86 7.61 -6.67 -1.16
CA ILE A 86 6.55 -5.66 -1.12
C ILE A 86 7.12 -4.26 -1.29
N ARG A 87 6.27 -3.30 -1.63
CA ARG A 87 6.67 -1.91 -1.88
C ARG A 87 6.04 -0.91 -0.91
N HIS A 88 5.22 -1.37 0.03
CA HIS A 88 4.48 -0.53 0.96
C HIS A 88 4.45 -1.19 2.33
N LEU A 89 4.73 -0.41 3.38
CA LEU A 89 4.58 -0.82 4.77
C LEU A 89 3.62 0.14 5.47
N LEU A 90 2.84 -0.41 6.41
CA LEU A 90 2.06 0.39 7.35
C LEU A 90 2.98 0.90 8.45
N VAL A 91 2.83 2.17 8.84
CA VAL A 91 3.62 2.77 9.91
C VAL A 91 2.75 2.85 11.16
N GLU A 92 3.25 2.30 12.27
CA GLU A 92 2.58 2.35 13.57
C GLU A 92 3.39 3.13 14.62
N ASP A 93 2.67 3.89 15.45
CA ASP A 93 3.16 4.46 16.70
C ASP A 93 2.38 3.82 17.85
N GLY A 94 3.04 2.95 18.61
CA GLY A 94 2.39 2.01 19.52
C GLY A 94 1.42 1.08 18.77
N GLU A 95 0.12 1.18 19.04
CA GLU A 95 -0.93 0.41 18.36
C GLU A 95 -1.70 1.21 17.30
N THR A 96 -1.27 2.46 17.05
CA THR A 96 -1.98 3.39 16.17
C THR A 96 -1.34 3.42 14.80
N LEU A 97 -2.14 3.20 13.76
CA LEU A 97 -1.70 3.47 12.39
C LEU A 97 -1.50 4.97 12.20
N VAL A 98 -0.28 5.38 11.88
CA VAL A 98 0.07 6.79 11.63
C VAL A 98 0.33 7.07 10.15
N GLY A 99 0.61 6.06 9.33
CA GLY A 99 0.89 6.28 7.92
C GLY A 99 1.13 5.02 7.09
N ILE A 100 1.52 5.24 5.83
CA ILE A 100 2.01 4.22 4.91
C ILE A 100 3.27 4.80 4.29
N VAL A 101 4.36 4.02 4.29
CA VAL A 101 5.60 4.35 3.57
C VAL A 101 5.74 3.43 2.37
N SER A 102 6.17 4.00 1.25
CA SER A 102 6.35 3.31 -0.03
C SER A 102 7.81 3.27 -0.46
N ALA A 103 8.16 2.36 -1.36
CA ALA A 103 9.48 2.32 -1.97
C ALA A 103 9.85 3.64 -2.68
N ARG A 104 8.84 4.36 -3.20
CA ARG A 104 9.04 5.70 -3.79
C ARG A 104 9.48 6.72 -2.75
N ASP A 105 8.97 6.64 -1.52
CA ASP A 105 9.38 7.54 -0.45
C ASP A 105 10.85 7.33 -0.07
N LEU A 106 11.30 6.06 -0.05
CA LEU A 106 12.72 5.74 0.18
C LEU A 106 13.61 6.32 -0.92
N LEU A 107 13.20 6.22 -2.18
CA LEU A 107 13.92 6.85 -3.30
C LEU A 107 14.01 8.37 -3.16
N GLY A 108 12.97 9.00 -2.60
CA GLY A 108 12.96 10.44 -2.33
C GLY A 108 14.08 10.87 -1.37
N VAL A 109 14.38 10.06 -0.35
CA VAL A 109 15.47 10.32 0.61
C VAL A 109 16.83 10.28 -0.10
N TYR A 110 17.09 9.24 -0.88
CA TYR A 110 18.36 9.12 -1.61
C TYR A 110 18.52 10.17 -2.71
N ALA A 111 17.42 10.59 -3.34
CA ALA A 111 17.46 11.64 -4.35
C ALA A 111 17.71 13.02 -3.75
N SER A 112 17.29 13.29 -2.50
CA SER A 112 17.62 14.54 -1.81
C SER A 112 19.08 14.60 -1.32
N ASP A 113 19.71 13.45 -1.09
CA ASP A 113 21.12 13.35 -0.69
C ASP A 113 22.08 13.40 -1.89
N ALA A 114 21.58 13.22 -3.11
CA ALA A 114 22.34 13.43 -4.33
C ALA A 114 22.45 14.94 -4.62
N GLU A 115 23.66 15.50 -4.64
CA GLU A 115 23.86 16.85 -5.19
C GLU A 115 23.28 16.90 -6.62
N PRO A 116 22.53 17.95 -6.98
CA PRO A 116 22.04 18.09 -8.34
C PRO A 116 23.24 18.13 -9.30
N ALA A 117 23.22 17.23 -10.27
CA ALA A 117 24.23 17.16 -11.33
C ALA A 117 24.25 18.44 -12.20
#